data_AF-X1J2S0-F1
#
_entry.id   AF-X1J2S0-F1
#
_cell.length_a   1.000
_cell.length_b   1.000
_cell.length_c   1.000
_cell.angle_alpha   90.00
_cell.angle_beta   90.00
_cell.angle_gamma   90.00
#
_symmetry.space_group_name_H-M   'P 1'
#
loop_
_entity.id
_entity.type
_entity.pdbx_description
1 polymer ?
#
loop_
_entity_poly.entity_id
_entity_poly.type
_entity_poly.pdbx_seq_one_letter_code
_entity_poly.pdbx_strand_id
1 'polypeptide(L)'
;MRFLLISDTHGKLGIINELADHVRADAVIHAGDFGFYDSESYERLSERELRLQIVHSDLLPADRERILALSRKERIETARKDCPLSELPFYIEGDRRFDVPVYAVWGNHEDRDVV
;
A
#
# COMPACT_ATOMS: atom_id res chain seq x y z
N MET A 1 -21.93 5.78 18.68
CA MET A 1 -21.15 5.90 17.45
C MET A 1 -19.71 6.20 17.82
N ARG A 2 -18.77 5.37 17.37
CA ARG A 2 -17.36 5.42 17.74
C ARG A 2 -16.52 5.36 16.49
N PHE A 3 -15.62 6.32 16.35
CA PHE A 3 -14.72 6.41 15.22
C PHE A 3 -13.33 5.96 15.64
N LEU A 4 -12.68 5.19 14.77
CA LEU A 4 -11.25 4.96 14.82
C LEU A 4 -10.56 5.99 13.91
N LEU A 5 -9.62 6.76 14.47
CA LEU A 5 -8.78 7.69 13.72
C LEU A 5 -7.38 7.09 13.61
N ILE A 6 -6.90 6.89 12.39
CA ILE A 6 -5.59 6.31 12.08
C ILE A 6 -4.96 7.03 10.88
N SER A 7 -3.68 6.75 10.62
CA SER A 7 -2.91 7.31 9.51
C SER A 7 -1.74 6.37 9.21
N ASP A 8 -1.02 6.60 8.10
CA ASP A 8 0.29 6.01 7.83
C ASP A 8 0.28 4.46 7.74
N THR A 9 -0.77 3.88 7.16
CA THR A 9 -0.81 2.43 6.90
C THR A 9 0.06 2.01 5.71
N HIS A 10 0.42 2.94 4.83
CA HIS A 10 1.29 2.72 3.67
C HIS A 10 0.92 1.46 2.85
N GLY A 11 -0.38 1.25 2.64
CA GLY A 11 -0.91 0.14 1.85
C GLY A 11 -1.12 -1.16 2.61
N LYS A 12 -0.77 -1.24 3.89
CA LYS A 12 -1.09 -2.40 4.76
C LYS A 12 -2.50 -2.24 5.34
N LEU A 13 -3.51 -2.42 4.51
CA LEU A 13 -4.91 -2.11 4.82
C LEU A 13 -5.60 -3.14 5.71
N GLY A 14 -5.10 -4.38 5.78
CA GLY A 14 -5.64 -5.43 6.65
C GLY A 14 -5.71 -5.04 8.12
N ILE A 15 -4.74 -4.26 8.60
CA ILE A 15 -4.66 -3.79 10.00
C ILE A 15 -5.87 -2.92 10.39
N ILE A 16 -6.55 -2.30 9.42
CA ILE A 16 -7.70 -1.44 9.67
C ILE A 16 -8.86 -2.25 10.27
N ASN A 17 -9.12 -3.47 9.76
CA ASN A 17 -10.16 -4.33 10.32
C ASN A 17 -9.78 -4.82 11.71
N GLU A 18 -8.54 -5.23 11.93
CA GLU A 18 -8.04 -5.67 13.24
C GLU A 18 -8.21 -4.58 14.31
N LEU A 19 -7.79 -3.35 13.99
CA LEU A 19 -7.92 -2.21 14.89
C LEU A 19 -9.38 -1.81 15.09
N ALA A 20 -10.19 -1.78 14.03
CA ALA A 20 -11.60 -1.45 14.11
C ALA A 20 -12.36 -2.44 14.99
N ASP A 21 -12.13 -3.74 14.85
CA ASP A 21 -12.73 -4.77 15.71
C ASP A 21 -12.25 -4.65 17.16
N HIS A 22 -10.94 -4.50 17.37
CA HIS A 22 -10.35 -4.39 18.72
C HIS A 22 -10.97 -3.26 19.52
N VAL A 23 -11.13 -2.08 18.90
CA VAL A 23 -11.82 -0.98 19.56
C VAL A 23 -13.33 -1.11 19.43
N ARG A 24 -13.89 -1.93 18.54
CA ARG A 24 -15.30 -2.04 18.06
C ARG A 24 -15.86 -0.79 17.38
N ALA A 25 -15.05 -0.11 16.58
CA ALA A 25 -15.43 1.11 15.87
C ALA A 25 -16.65 0.89 14.97
N ASP A 26 -17.47 1.93 14.81
CA ASP A 26 -18.59 1.95 13.87
C ASP A 26 -18.15 2.47 12.48
N ALA A 27 -17.02 3.19 12.41
CA ALA A 27 -16.39 3.68 11.19
C ALA A 27 -14.92 4.08 11.42
N VAL A 28 -14.15 4.18 10.35
CA VAL A 28 -12.73 4.59 10.35
C VAL A 28 -12.53 5.88 9.55
N ILE A 29 -11.72 6.79 10.09
CA ILE A 29 -11.20 7.96 9.38
C ILE A 29 -9.68 7.81 9.29
N HIS A 30 -9.17 7.70 8.07
CA HIS A 30 -7.75 7.60 7.75
C HIS A 30 -7.21 8.96 7.30
N ALA A 31 -6.21 9.50 8.02
CA ALA A 31 -5.80 10.90 7.92
C ALA A 31 -4.65 11.17 6.92
N GLY A 32 -4.32 10.22 6.06
CA GLY A 32 -3.27 10.33 5.04
C GLY A 32 -2.39 9.09 4.98
N ASP A 33 -1.66 8.91 3.87
CA ASP A 33 -0.73 7.81 3.65
C ASP A 33 -1.40 6.43 3.80
N PHE A 34 -2.57 6.29 3.18
CA PHE A 34 -3.39 5.07 3.15
C PHE A 34 -2.73 3.94 2.34
N GLY A 35 -2.00 4.28 1.29
CA GLY A 35 -1.52 3.40 0.24
C GLY A 35 -2.36 3.47 -1.04
N PHE A 36 -2.76 4.66 -1.49
CA PHE A 36 -3.29 4.87 -2.84
C PHE A 36 -2.20 4.61 -3.88
N TYR A 37 -2.07 3.34 -4.27
CA TYR A 37 -1.23 2.87 -5.35
C TYR A 37 -1.98 1.79 -6.13
N ASP A 38 -1.86 1.86 -7.46
CA ASP A 38 -2.38 0.86 -8.39
C ASP A 38 -1.24 0.18 -9.17
N SER A 39 -1.59 -0.64 -10.16
CA SER A 39 -0.60 -1.33 -11.01
C SER A 39 0.26 -0.36 -11.83
N GLU A 40 -0.28 0.80 -12.20
CA GLU A 40 0.42 1.81 -12.99
C GLU A 40 1.35 2.69 -12.16
N SER A 41 1.12 2.80 -10.84
CA SER A 41 1.93 3.58 -9.90
C SER A 41 3.42 3.29 -9.99
N TYR A 42 3.82 2.05 -10.27
CA TYR A 42 5.24 1.70 -10.44
C TYR A 42 5.93 2.44 -11.58
N GLU A 43 5.23 2.74 -12.68
CA GLU A 43 5.83 3.51 -13.78
C GLU A 43 6.09 4.96 -13.37
N ARG A 44 5.23 5.49 -12.48
CA ARG A 44 5.29 6.87 -11.97
C ARG A 44 6.31 7.05 -10.84
N LEU A 45 6.74 5.98 -10.16
CA LEU A 45 7.78 6.04 -9.14
C LEU A 45 9.14 6.47 -9.71
N SER A 46 9.83 7.38 -9.01
CA SER A 46 11.23 7.67 -9.30
C SER A 46 12.12 6.44 -9.09
N GLU A 47 13.31 6.43 -9.70
CA GLU A 47 14.32 5.38 -9.47
C GLU A 47 14.67 5.22 -7.98
N ARG A 48 14.70 6.32 -7.23
CA ARG A 48 15.00 6.31 -5.80
C ARG A 48 13.88 5.64 -5.01
N GLU A 49 12.62 5.99 -5.28
CA GLU A 49 11.46 5.42 -4.58
C GLU A 49 11.32 3.94 -4.87
N LEU A 50 11.42 3.53 -6.14
CA LEU A 50 11.37 2.12 -6.53
C LEU A 50 12.43 1.29 -5.79
N ARG A 51 13.66 1.80 -5.65
CA ARG A 51 14.72 1.13 -4.91
C ARG A 51 14.42 1.05 -3.42
N LEU A 52 13.93 2.13 -2.81
CA LEU A 52 13.58 2.13 -1.39
C LEU A 52 12.48 1.13 -1.08
N GLN A 53 11.46 1.03 -1.95
CA GLN A 53 10.39 0.05 -1.82
C GLN A 53 10.95 -1.38 -1.79
N ILE A 54 11.84 -1.72 -2.73
CA ILE A 54 12.47 -3.06 -2.77
C ILE A 54 13.34 -3.30 -1.53
N VAL A 55 14.13 -2.30 -1.11
CA VAL A 55 15.03 -2.41 0.06
C VAL A 55 14.25 -2.67 1.35
N HIS A 56 13.11 -2.02 1.52
CA HIS A 56 12.27 -2.12 2.73
C HIS A 56 11.17 -3.18 2.64
N SER A 57 11.15 -3.96 1.55
CA SER A 57 10.22 -5.08 1.38
C SER A 57 10.53 -6.26 2.30
N ASP A 58 9.50 -7.07 2.57
CA ASP A 58 9.59 -8.31 3.35
C ASP A 58 10.29 -9.47 2.59
N LEU A 59 10.85 -9.19 1.41
CA LEU A 59 11.60 -10.17 0.60
C LEU A 59 12.87 -10.64 1.30
N LEU A 60 13.37 -11.81 0.90
CA LEU A 60 14.67 -12.30 1.36
C LEU A 60 15.79 -11.36 0.87
N PRO A 61 16.89 -11.19 1.63
CA PRO A 61 18.00 -10.32 1.23
C PRO A 61 18.54 -10.63 -0.18
N ALA A 62 18.69 -11.91 -0.51
CA ALA A 62 19.16 -12.35 -1.81
C ALA A 62 18.21 -11.97 -2.96
N ASP A 63 16.89 -12.01 -2.71
CA ASP A 63 15.90 -11.58 -3.71
C ASP A 63 15.92 -10.07 -3.91
N ARG A 64 16.08 -9.28 -2.84
CA ARG A 64 16.25 -7.83 -2.94
C ARG A 64 17.46 -7.48 -3.78
N GLU A 65 18.61 -8.08 -3.51
CA GLU A 65 19.85 -7.84 -4.29
C GLU A 65 19.69 -8.21 -5.76
N ARG A 66 19.08 -9.38 -6.03
CA ARG A 66 18.77 -9.83 -7.39
C ARG A 66 17.89 -8.82 -8.14
N ILE A 67 16.80 -8.37 -7.52
CA ILE A 67 15.86 -7.42 -8.14
C ILE A 67 16.53 -6.05 -8.36
N LEU A 68 17.35 -5.58 -7.42
CA LEU A 68 18.07 -4.31 -7.52
C LEU A 68 19.16 -4.29 -8.61
N ALA A 69 19.62 -5.45 -9.08
CA ALA A 69 20.56 -5.57 -10.19
C ALA A 69 19.89 -5.54 -11.58
N LEU A 70 18.56 -5.73 -11.64
CA LEU A 70 17.79 -5.73 -12.90
C LEU A 70 17.72 -4.35 -13.55
N SER A 71 17.43 -4.33 -14.86
CA SER A 71 17.04 -3.10 -15.56
C SER A 71 15.75 -2.51 -14.95
N ARG A 72 15.50 -1.20 -15.13
CA ARG A 72 14.29 -0.55 -14.58
C ARG A 72 13.01 -1.29 -14.96
N LYS A 73 12.88 -1.68 -16.23
CA LYS A 73 11.67 -2.35 -16.74
C LYS A 73 11.46 -3.71 -16.05
N GLU A 74 12.48 -4.56 -16.06
CA GLU A 74 12.42 -5.88 -15.42
C GLU A 74 12.22 -5.78 -13.90
N ARG A 75 12.79 -4.74 -13.29
CA ARG A 75 12.61 -4.43 -11.86
C ARG A 75 11.17 -4.07 -11.54
N ILE A 76 10.53 -3.23 -12.34
CA ILE A 76 9.12 -2.87 -12.18
C ILE A 76 8.24 -4.11 -12.34
N GLU A 77 8.46 -4.91 -13.39
CA GLU A 77 7.71 -6.15 -13.62
C GLU A 77 7.85 -7.14 -12.45
N THR A 78 9.06 -7.29 -11.92
CA THR A 78 9.31 -8.18 -10.77
C THR A 78 8.73 -7.61 -9.48
N ALA A 79 8.93 -6.31 -9.20
CA ALA A 79 8.43 -5.66 -8.00
C ALA A 79 6.91 -5.64 -7.93
N ARG A 80 6.21 -5.45 -9.06
CA ARG A 80 4.74 -5.57 -9.14
C ARG A 80 4.23 -6.91 -8.63
N LYS A 81 4.97 -7.99 -8.88
CA LYS A 81 4.58 -9.34 -8.51
C LYS A 81 4.99 -9.70 -7.08
N ASP A 82 6.23 -9.37 -6.72
CA ASP A 82 6.87 -9.88 -5.51
C ASP A 82 6.81 -8.87 -4.35
N CYS A 83 6.53 -7.60 -4.62
CA CYS A 83 6.55 -6.51 -3.63
C CYS A 83 5.47 -5.44 -3.94
N PRO A 84 4.18 -5.78 -3.85
CA PRO A 84 3.08 -4.85 -4.15
C PRO A 84 3.18 -3.57 -3.31
N LEU A 85 2.94 -2.40 -3.94
CA LEU A 85 2.98 -1.09 -3.26
C LEU A 85 1.85 -0.91 -2.25
N SER A 86 0.76 -1.66 -2.41
CA SER A 86 -0.42 -1.57 -1.56
C SER A 86 -1.27 -2.82 -1.67
N GLU A 87 -2.02 -3.10 -0.62
CA GLU A 87 -3.12 -4.07 -0.63
C GLU A 87 -4.38 -3.51 -1.29
N LEU A 88 -4.45 -2.20 -1.56
CA LEU A 88 -5.61 -1.51 -2.15
C LEU A 88 -6.19 -2.22 -3.40
N PRO A 89 -5.40 -2.73 -4.36
CA PRO A 89 -5.94 -3.46 -5.50
C PRO A 89 -6.86 -4.61 -5.11
N PHE A 90 -6.54 -5.37 -4.05
CA PHE A 90 -7.40 -6.46 -3.57
C PHE A 90 -8.75 -5.98 -3.01
N TYR A 91 -8.83 -4.74 -2.52
CA TYR A 91 -10.07 -4.14 -2.06
C TYR A 91 -10.91 -3.59 -3.22
N ILE A 92 -10.25 -3.05 -4.26
CA ILE A 92 -10.92 -2.58 -5.49
C ILE A 92 -11.49 -3.76 -6.27
N GLU A 93 -10.72 -4.84 -6.43
CA GLU A 93 -11.14 -6.07 -7.11
C GLU A 93 -12.20 -6.85 -6.32
N GLY A 94 -12.34 -6.56 -5.02
CA GLY A 94 -13.36 -7.13 -4.15
C GLY A 94 -12.96 -8.44 -3.45
N ASP A 95 -11.71 -8.86 -3.58
CA ASP A 95 -11.11 -10.00 -2.88
C ASP A 95 -11.04 -9.77 -1.36
N ARG A 96 -10.87 -8.51 -0.94
CA ARG A 96 -10.89 -8.06 0.46
C ARG A 96 -11.91 -6.96 0.66
N ARG A 97 -12.40 -6.81 1.89
CA ARG A 97 -13.38 -5.79 2.27
C ARG A 97 -13.10 -5.25 3.66
N PHE A 98 -13.50 -4.00 3.89
CA PHE A 98 -13.53 -3.42 5.22
C PHE A 98 -14.82 -3.83 5.94
N ASP A 99 -14.71 -4.19 7.22
CA ASP A 99 -15.85 -4.64 8.02
C ASP A 99 -16.77 -3.47 8.43
N VAL A 100 -16.23 -2.26 8.41
CA VAL A 100 -16.93 -1.00 8.69
C VAL A 100 -16.57 0.04 7.63
N PRO A 101 -17.39 1.11 7.45
CA PRO A 101 -17.07 2.18 6.52
C PRO A 101 -15.71 2.83 6.82
N VAL A 102 -14.87 2.96 5.80
CA VAL A 102 -13.56 3.62 5.87
C VAL A 102 -13.57 4.85 4.98
N TYR A 103 -13.21 5.99 5.55
CA TYR A 103 -13.02 7.25 4.83
C TYR A 103 -11.55 7.62 4.89
N ALA A 104 -10.94 7.87 3.74
CA ALA A 104 -9.52 8.18 3.63
C ALA A 104 -9.30 9.43 2.79
N VAL A 105 -8.21 10.14 3.10
CA VAL A 105 -7.70 11.25 2.30
C VAL A 105 -6.29 10.92 1.83
N TRP A 106 -5.86 11.52 0.72
CA TRP A 106 -4.48 11.42 0.27
C TRP A 106 -3.51 12.08 1.26
N GLY A 107 -2.40 11.41 1.51
CA GLY A 107 -1.20 11.91 2.16
C GLY A 107 -0.16 12.42 1.17
N ASN A 108 1.02 12.74 1.69
CA ASN A 108 2.10 13.34 0.92
C ASN A 108 2.98 12.30 0.20
N HIS A 109 2.91 11.03 0.59
CA HIS A 109 3.72 9.96 0.01
C HIS A 109 2.98 9.15 -1.07
N GLU A 110 1.72 9.48 -1.36
CA GLU A 110 0.85 8.67 -2.20
C GLU A 110 0.81 9.13 -3.67
N ASP A 111 0.42 8.19 -4.54
CA ASP A 111 0.22 8.48 -5.95
C ASP A 111 -1.10 9.24 -6.15
N ARG A 112 -0.98 10.54 -6.45
CA ARG A 112 -2.13 11.44 -6.63
C ARG A 112 -2.89 11.23 -7.93
N ASP A 113 -2.32 10.46 -8.85
CA ASP A 113 -2.96 10.14 -10.13
C ASP A 113 -3.89 8.91 -10.03
N VAL A 114 -3.88 8.21 -8.88
CA VAL A 114 -4.84 7.12 -8.58
C VAL A 114 -6.18 7.73 -8.21
N VAL A 115 -7.23 7.40 -8.97
CA VAL A 115 -8.62 7.89 -8.81
C VAL A 115 -9.60 6.74 -8.69
#